data_AF-A0A5C7W302-F1
#
_entry.id   AF-A0A5C7W302-F1
#
_cell.length_a   1.000
_cell.length_b   1.000
_cell.length_c   1.000
_cell.angle_alpha   90.00
_cell.angle_beta   90.00
_cell.angle_gamma   90.00
#
_symmetry.space_group_name_H-M   'P 1'
#
loop_
_entity.id
_entity.type
_entity.pdbx_description
1 polymer ?
#
loop_
_entity_poly.entity_id
_entity_poly.type
_entity_poly.pdbx_seq_one_letter_code
_entity_poly.pdbx_strand_id
1 'polypeptide(L)'
;MKNLSEARLTSIWRIIVCVTGGLLSLAQVASAQPLTDSDTEQVRRGEYLARAGNCMGCHTTRGGEPYAGGRKLNTPFGQFVTPNITPDNETGIGRWSGEDFWQALHYGKSKDGRYLYPAFPYTEYTKVTRPDADAIFAYLRSLPPVAQTNPPHKISSPYDNQFLLFLWRTQYFKEGVYQLDKSKSDEWNRGSYLVQGLGHCTACHTSRNVLG
;
A
#
# COMPACT_ATOMS: atom_id res chain seq x y z
N MET A 1 -89.79 -47.95 -12.87
CA MET A 1 -90.49 -46.65 -12.74
C MET A 1 -89.43 -45.60 -12.40
N LYS A 2 -89.54 -44.43 -13.02
CA LYS A 2 -88.66 -43.25 -12.98
C LYS A 2 -88.22 -42.90 -11.53
N ASN A 3 -87.02 -42.41 -11.22
CA ASN A 3 -86.55 -41.06 -11.53
C ASN A 3 -85.09 -40.85 -11.06
N LEU A 4 -84.44 -39.91 -11.75
CA LEU A 4 -83.08 -39.40 -11.59
C LEU A 4 -83.02 -38.30 -10.52
N SER A 5 -81.86 -38.15 -9.86
CA SER A 5 -81.27 -36.84 -9.60
C SER A 5 -79.74 -36.92 -9.46
N GLU A 6 -79.08 -36.38 -10.47
CA GLU A 6 -77.75 -35.74 -10.58
C GLU A 6 -77.26 -35.03 -9.29
N ALA A 7 -75.99 -34.69 -9.03
CA ALA A 7 -74.67 -34.89 -9.64
C ALA A 7 -73.60 -34.19 -8.74
N ARG A 8 -72.32 -34.40 -9.11
CA ARG A 8 -71.08 -33.61 -8.81
C ARG A 8 -70.22 -34.11 -7.63
N LEU A 9 -69.14 -34.87 -7.86
CA LEU A 9 -67.79 -34.49 -8.35
C LEU A 9 -67.10 -33.38 -7.53
N THR A 10 -66.07 -33.72 -6.73
CA THR A 10 -64.65 -33.34 -6.95
C THR A 10 -63.73 -33.78 -5.79
N SER A 11 -63.05 -34.89 -6.04
CA SER A 11 -61.64 -35.24 -5.82
C SER A 11 -60.61 -34.18 -5.32
N ILE A 12 -59.55 -34.69 -4.63
CA ILE A 12 -58.09 -34.41 -4.79
C ILE A 12 -57.30 -33.76 -3.60
N TRP A 13 -56.42 -34.60 -3.02
CA TRP A 13 -54.99 -34.44 -2.68
C TRP A 13 -54.47 -34.34 -1.23
N ARG A 14 -53.57 -35.29 -0.95
CA ARG A 14 -52.61 -35.41 0.17
C ARG A 14 -51.37 -34.57 -0.12
N ILE A 15 -50.79 -33.89 0.87
CA ILE A 15 -49.35 -33.55 0.88
C ILE A 15 -48.80 -33.67 2.32
N ILE A 16 -47.78 -34.52 2.47
CA ILE A 16 -46.88 -34.64 3.62
C ILE A 16 -45.73 -33.65 3.41
N VAL A 17 -45.34 -32.87 4.42
CA VAL A 17 -44.14 -32.03 4.39
C VAL A 17 -43.26 -32.34 5.60
N CYS A 18 -42.10 -32.94 5.33
CA CYS A 18 -40.92 -32.96 6.20
C CYS A 18 -40.09 -31.71 5.91
N VAL A 19 -39.67 -30.95 6.94
CA VAL A 19 -38.57 -29.98 6.80
C VAL A 19 -37.60 -30.14 7.97
N THR A 20 -36.38 -30.52 7.59
CA THR A 20 -35.15 -30.63 8.35
C THR A 20 -34.68 -29.26 8.86
N GLY A 21 -34.36 -29.16 10.15
CA GLY A 21 -33.75 -27.98 10.77
C GLY A 21 -32.28 -27.84 10.38
N GLY A 22 -31.96 -26.76 9.66
CA GLY A 22 -30.60 -26.36 9.30
C GLY A 22 -29.96 -25.47 10.36
N LEU A 23 -28.73 -25.81 10.74
CA LEU A 23 -27.82 -25.02 11.57
C LEU A 23 -27.50 -23.67 10.92
N LEU A 24 -27.86 -22.56 11.57
CA LEU A 24 -27.39 -21.22 11.21
C LEU A 24 -26.00 -20.97 11.80
N SER A 25 -24.97 -20.98 10.94
CA SER A 25 -23.68 -20.36 11.24
C SER A 25 -23.79 -18.85 11.08
N LEU A 26 -23.62 -18.11 12.18
CA LEU A 26 -23.46 -16.65 12.16
C LEU A 26 -22.06 -16.30 11.63
N ALA A 27 -21.96 -16.02 10.34
CA ALA A 27 -20.79 -15.34 9.80
C ALA A 27 -20.84 -13.87 10.26
N GLN A 28 -19.93 -13.49 11.16
CA GLN A 28 -19.69 -12.09 11.51
C GLN A 28 -19.05 -11.40 10.29
N VAL A 29 -19.88 -10.72 9.51
CA VAL A 29 -19.41 -9.75 8.52
C VAL A 29 -18.80 -8.59 9.29
N ALA A 30 -17.48 -8.40 9.19
CA ALA A 30 -16.82 -7.22 9.72
C ALA A 30 -17.41 -5.98 9.02
N SER A 31 -18.20 -5.19 9.72
CA SER A 31 -18.71 -3.92 9.20
C SER A 31 -17.53 -2.95 9.00
N ALA A 32 -17.26 -2.57 7.76
CA ALA A 32 -16.46 -1.39 7.47
C ALA A 32 -17.25 -0.17 7.99
N GLN A 33 -16.72 0.53 9.00
CA GLN A 33 -17.33 1.77 9.48
C GLN A 33 -17.17 2.86 8.39
N PRO A 34 -18.20 3.70 8.17
CA PRO A 34 -18.08 4.82 7.25
C PRO A 34 -17.00 5.81 7.74
N LEU A 35 -16.16 6.28 6.81
CA LEU A 35 -15.11 7.26 7.08
C LEU A 35 -15.73 8.59 7.54
N THR A 36 -15.09 9.28 8.48
CA THR A 36 -15.46 10.65 8.82
C THR A 36 -15.02 11.63 7.73
N ASP A 37 -15.51 12.88 7.75
CA ASP A 37 -15.06 13.92 6.83
C ASP A 37 -13.55 14.18 6.94
N SER A 38 -13.01 14.10 8.16
CA SER A 38 -11.57 14.22 8.42
C SER A 38 -10.79 13.05 7.85
N ASP A 39 -11.27 11.81 8.02
CA ASP A 39 -10.61 10.62 7.44
C ASP A 39 -10.65 10.66 5.92
N THR A 40 -11.76 11.15 5.36
CA THR A 40 -11.92 11.32 3.91
C THR A 40 -10.92 12.33 3.37
N GLU A 41 -10.72 13.46 4.05
CA GLU A 41 -9.72 14.45 3.65
C GLU A 41 -8.29 13.92 3.77
N GLN A 42 -7.99 13.18 4.85
CA GLN A 42 -6.70 12.52 5.01
C GLN A 42 -6.41 11.53 3.87
N VAL A 43 -7.41 10.71 3.49
CA VAL A 43 -7.29 9.77 2.36
C VAL A 43 -7.10 10.52 1.03
N ARG A 44 -7.84 11.60 0.76
CA ARG A 44 -7.65 12.42 -0.46
C ARG A 44 -6.26 13.03 -0.54
N ARG A 45 -5.76 13.56 0.59
CA ARG A 45 -4.39 14.06 0.69
C ARG A 45 -3.38 12.94 0.43
N GLY A 46 -3.60 11.77 1.01
CA GLY A 46 -2.79 10.59 0.79
C GLY A 46 -2.73 10.15 -0.66
N GLU A 47 -3.87 10.16 -1.35
CA GLU A 47 -3.97 9.86 -2.77
C GLU A 47 -3.14 10.83 -3.61
N TYR A 48 -3.30 12.14 -3.35
CA TYR A 48 -2.52 13.18 -4.02
C TYR A 48 -1.01 12.95 -3.86
N LEU A 49 -0.57 12.69 -2.63
CA LEU A 49 0.84 12.48 -2.31
C LEU A 49 1.38 11.16 -2.89
N ALA A 50 0.61 10.08 -2.85
CA ALA A 50 0.99 8.80 -3.44
C ALA A 50 1.16 8.91 -4.98
N ARG A 51 0.33 9.73 -5.63
CA ARG A 51 0.49 10.08 -7.05
C ARG A 51 1.72 10.94 -7.30
N ALA A 52 1.94 11.97 -6.47
CA ALA A 52 3.13 12.82 -6.57
C ALA A 52 4.44 12.05 -6.36
N GLY A 53 4.43 11.05 -5.48
CA GLY A 53 5.54 10.13 -5.24
C GLY A 53 5.67 8.98 -6.24
N ASN A 54 4.78 8.90 -7.23
CA ASN A 54 4.71 7.84 -8.23
C ASN A 54 4.69 6.42 -7.63
N CYS A 55 4.02 6.22 -6.48
CA CYS A 55 3.98 4.94 -5.79
C CYS A 55 3.44 3.83 -6.70
N MET A 56 2.33 4.10 -7.39
CA MET A 56 1.73 3.14 -8.33
C MET A 56 2.68 2.75 -9.47
N GLY A 57 3.49 3.67 -9.97
CA GLY A 57 4.41 3.42 -11.08
C GLY A 57 5.47 2.38 -10.74
N CYS A 58 5.99 2.39 -9.51
CA CYS A 58 6.92 1.37 -9.04
C CYS A 58 6.20 0.10 -8.56
N HIS A 59 5.11 0.26 -7.83
CA HIS A 59 4.40 -0.86 -7.21
C HIS A 59 3.32 -1.48 -8.10
N THR A 60 3.45 -1.37 -9.42
CA THR A 60 2.56 -2.07 -10.36
C THR A 60 3.40 -2.64 -11.50
N THR A 61 3.36 -3.95 -11.69
CA THR A 61 3.94 -4.56 -12.89
C THR A 61 3.07 -4.29 -14.12
N ARG A 62 3.65 -4.27 -15.32
CA ARG A 62 2.91 -3.98 -16.55
C ARG A 62 1.81 -5.03 -16.75
N GLY A 63 0.55 -4.58 -16.80
CA GLY A 63 -0.62 -5.47 -16.94
C GLY A 63 -1.00 -6.22 -15.67
N GLY A 64 -0.39 -5.92 -14.53
CA GLY A 64 -0.76 -6.47 -13.23
C GLY A 64 -1.71 -5.58 -12.44
N GLU A 65 -2.09 -6.05 -11.25
CA GLU A 65 -2.98 -5.33 -10.35
C GLU A 65 -2.31 -4.07 -9.77
N PRO A 66 -3.04 -2.93 -9.69
CA PRO A 66 -2.51 -1.70 -9.11
C PRO A 66 -1.94 -1.91 -7.70
N TYR A 67 -0.76 -1.36 -7.43
CA TYR A 67 -0.09 -1.40 -6.11
C TYR A 67 0.35 -2.80 -5.62
N ALA A 68 0.08 -3.88 -6.36
CA ALA A 68 0.42 -5.25 -6.00
C ALA A 68 1.91 -5.61 -6.16
N GLY A 69 2.73 -4.69 -6.68
CA GLY A 69 4.17 -4.85 -6.85
C GLY A 69 4.55 -5.71 -8.05
N GLY A 70 5.67 -6.42 -7.92
CA GLY A 70 6.17 -7.37 -8.92
C GLY A 70 6.99 -6.74 -10.04
N ARG A 71 7.17 -5.42 -10.05
CA ARG A 71 8.03 -4.75 -11.03
C ARG A 71 9.49 -5.09 -10.74
N LYS A 72 10.22 -5.55 -11.75
CA LYS A 72 11.65 -5.86 -11.67
C LYS A 72 12.48 -4.65 -12.08
N LEU A 73 13.42 -4.26 -11.23
CA LEU A 73 14.39 -3.19 -11.49
C LEU A 73 15.77 -3.84 -11.56
N ASN A 74 16.32 -3.93 -12.77
CA ASN A 74 17.68 -4.45 -12.98
C ASN A 74 18.69 -3.32 -12.83
N THR A 75 19.68 -3.53 -11.97
CA THR A 75 20.77 -2.59 -11.70
C THR A 75 22.11 -3.32 -11.78
N PRO A 76 23.24 -2.60 -11.84
CA PRO A 76 24.57 -3.23 -11.71
C PRO A 76 24.77 -4.02 -10.40
N PHE A 77 23.98 -3.73 -9.37
CA PHE A 77 24.06 -4.38 -8.05
C PHE A 77 23.14 -5.60 -7.92
N GLY A 78 22.34 -5.89 -8.94
CA GLY A 78 21.37 -6.99 -8.96
C GLY A 78 19.96 -6.55 -9.35
N GLN A 79 19.02 -7.47 -9.17
CA GLN A 79 17.60 -7.28 -9.49
C GLN A 79 16.79 -7.03 -8.22
N PHE A 80 16.21 -5.84 -8.13
CA PHE A 80 15.20 -5.50 -7.14
C PHE A 80 13.80 -5.82 -7.68
N VAL A 81 12.87 -6.13 -6.79
CA VAL A 81 11.49 -6.47 -7.12
C VAL A 81 10.58 -5.67 -6.20
N THR A 82 9.67 -4.86 -6.73
CA THR A 82 8.82 -4.02 -5.87
C THR A 82 7.83 -4.87 -5.07
N PRO A 83 7.63 -4.60 -3.77
CA PRO A 83 6.70 -5.34 -2.94
C PRO A 83 5.24 -4.94 -3.24
N ASN A 84 4.32 -5.77 -2.77
CA ASN A 84 2.90 -5.44 -2.72
C ASN A 84 2.66 -4.44 -1.58
N ILE A 85 2.03 -3.30 -1.88
CA ILE A 85 1.70 -2.26 -0.88
C ILE A 85 0.19 -2.03 -0.75
N THR A 86 -0.62 -2.97 -1.24
CA THR A 86 -2.06 -3.04 -0.93
C THR A 86 -2.27 -3.46 0.53
N PRO A 87 -3.48 -3.29 1.12
CA PRO A 87 -3.74 -3.65 2.51
C PRO A 87 -3.93 -5.16 2.73
N ASP A 88 -3.48 -6.00 1.79
CA ASP A 88 -3.48 -7.44 1.98
C ASP A 88 -2.62 -7.86 3.18
N ASN A 89 -3.15 -8.75 4.02
CA ASN A 89 -2.56 -9.11 5.32
C ASN A 89 -1.37 -10.06 5.22
N GLU A 90 -1.29 -10.84 4.15
CA GLU A 90 -0.29 -11.90 4.00
C GLU A 90 0.88 -11.46 3.12
N THR A 91 0.57 -10.76 2.04
CA THR A 91 1.52 -10.41 0.99
C THR A 91 1.75 -8.90 0.88
N GLY A 92 0.85 -8.08 1.42
CA GLY A 92 0.90 -6.61 1.37
C GLY A 92 1.29 -5.94 2.71
N ILE A 93 0.86 -4.69 2.88
CA ILE A 93 1.07 -3.90 4.11
C ILE A 93 -0.11 -4.02 5.09
N GLY A 94 -0.96 -5.04 4.94
CA GLY A 94 -2.16 -5.29 5.73
C GLY A 94 -1.92 -5.37 7.24
N ARG A 95 -0.74 -5.85 7.65
CA ARG A 95 -0.35 -5.96 9.07
C ARG A 95 0.61 -4.85 9.53
N TRP A 96 0.92 -3.87 8.70
CA TRP A 96 1.80 -2.77 9.07
C TRP A 96 1.05 -1.75 9.92
N SER A 97 1.75 -1.14 10.87
CA SER A 97 1.28 0.06 11.58
C SER A 97 1.70 1.32 10.81
N GLY A 98 1.12 2.47 11.15
CA GLY A 98 1.59 3.76 10.65
C GLY A 98 3.05 4.03 11.04
N GLU A 99 3.50 3.52 12.18
CA GLU A 99 4.91 3.61 12.58
C GLU A 99 5.81 2.75 11.70
N ASP A 100 5.42 1.52 11.35
CA ASP A 100 6.20 0.69 10.42
C ASP A 100 6.34 1.38 9.05
N PHE A 101 5.26 2.01 8.57
CA PHE A 101 5.26 2.76 7.33
C PHE A 101 6.16 4.01 7.39
N TRP A 102 6.09 4.75 8.51
CA TRP A 102 6.98 5.87 8.80
C TRP A 102 8.45 5.44 8.86
N GLN A 103 8.76 4.33 9.52
CA GLN A 103 10.12 3.77 9.58
C GLN A 103 10.65 3.41 8.20
N ALA A 104 9.82 2.86 7.33
CA ALA A 104 10.22 2.59 5.95
C ALA A 104 10.51 3.88 5.19
N LEU A 105 9.54 4.80 5.10
CA LEU A 105 9.70 6.04 4.33
C LEU A 105 10.82 6.94 4.87
N HIS A 106 10.85 7.14 6.19
CA HIS A 106 11.71 8.14 6.81
C HIS A 106 13.11 7.62 7.13
N TYR A 107 13.20 6.35 7.54
CA TYR A 107 14.44 5.75 8.01
C TYR A 107 14.93 4.62 7.11
N GLY A 108 14.24 4.27 6.03
CA GLY A 108 14.65 3.15 5.18
C GLY A 108 14.74 1.83 5.96
N LYS A 109 13.83 1.59 6.91
CA LYS A 109 13.78 0.37 7.72
C LYS A 109 12.49 -0.38 7.45
N SER A 110 12.58 -1.66 7.10
CA SER A 110 11.38 -2.50 6.97
C SER A 110 10.78 -2.83 8.33
N LYS A 111 9.53 -3.30 8.31
CA LYS A 111 8.81 -3.78 9.50
C LYS A 111 9.57 -4.86 10.30
N ASP A 112 10.37 -5.67 9.64
CA ASP A 112 11.22 -6.70 10.28
C ASP A 112 12.58 -6.17 10.79
N GLY A 113 12.81 -4.85 10.70
CA GLY A 113 14.01 -4.17 11.19
C GLY A 113 15.18 -4.14 10.21
N ARG A 114 15.10 -4.81 9.05
CA ARG A 114 16.18 -4.77 8.05
C ARG A 114 16.29 -3.38 7.41
N TYR A 115 17.50 -3.06 6.94
CA TYR A 115 17.71 -1.87 6.13
C TYR A 115 17.22 -2.11 4.70
N LEU A 116 16.41 -1.16 4.22
CA LEU A 116 15.96 -1.09 2.85
C LEU A 116 17.10 -0.57 1.97
N TYR A 117 17.15 -1.05 0.74
CA TYR A 117 18.08 -0.56 -0.27
C TYR A 117 17.58 0.77 -0.84
N PRO A 118 18.46 1.72 -1.20
CA PRO A 118 18.09 3.04 -1.72
C PRO A 118 17.38 3.00 -3.08
N ALA A 119 17.23 1.83 -3.70
CA ALA A 119 16.28 1.62 -4.80
C ALA A 119 14.83 1.95 -4.38
N PHE A 120 14.51 1.80 -3.09
CA PHE A 120 13.42 2.52 -2.47
C PHE A 120 13.96 3.88 -2.01
N PRO A 121 13.51 5.02 -2.57
CA PRO A 121 14.17 6.32 -2.44
C PRO A 121 13.91 6.99 -1.07
N TYR A 122 14.16 6.27 0.02
CA TYR A 122 14.04 6.78 1.38
C TYR A 122 15.03 7.91 1.67
N THR A 123 16.12 8.01 0.89
CA THR A 123 17.10 9.10 1.00
C THR A 123 16.48 10.46 0.68
N GLU A 124 15.44 10.48 -0.15
CA GLU A 124 14.62 11.66 -0.45
C GLU A 124 13.34 11.65 0.40
N TYR A 125 12.67 10.50 0.54
CA TYR A 125 11.43 10.41 1.31
C TYR A 125 11.59 10.72 2.80
N THR A 126 12.81 10.73 3.35
CA THR A 126 13.09 11.29 4.68
C THR A 126 12.61 12.74 4.83
N LYS A 127 12.50 13.50 3.73
CA LYS A 127 11.96 14.86 3.77
C LYS A 127 10.45 14.90 4.04
N VAL A 128 9.72 13.82 3.78
CA VAL A 128 8.27 13.71 3.97
C VAL A 128 7.91 13.89 5.45
N THR A 129 6.90 14.70 5.71
CA THR A 129 6.43 14.96 7.08
C THR A 129 5.65 13.74 7.62
N ARG A 130 5.62 13.59 8.95
CA ARG A 130 4.83 12.51 9.58
C ARG A 130 3.34 12.54 9.18
N PRO A 131 2.63 13.68 9.22
CA PRO A 131 1.24 13.74 8.78
C PRO A 131 1.03 13.31 7.33
N ASP A 132 1.97 13.64 6.44
CA ASP A 132 1.91 13.24 5.03
C ASP A 132 2.17 11.75 4.83
N ALA A 133 3.09 11.16 5.59
CA ALA A 133 3.30 9.71 5.60
C ALA A 133 2.06 8.98 6.11
N ASP A 134 1.44 9.46 7.19
CA ASP A 134 0.20 8.88 7.73
C ASP A 134 -0.96 9.02 6.73
N ALA A 135 -1.05 10.14 6.00
CA ALA A 135 -2.03 10.32 4.93
C ALA A 135 -1.84 9.34 3.78
N ILE A 136 -0.60 9.18 3.29
CA ILE A 136 -0.28 8.18 2.25
C ILE A 136 -0.65 6.78 2.75
N PHE A 137 -0.30 6.45 3.98
CA PHE A 137 -0.64 5.16 4.57
C PHE A 137 -2.16 4.95 4.61
N ALA A 138 -2.93 5.93 5.10
CA ALA A 138 -4.39 5.88 5.13
C ALA A 138 -4.99 5.64 3.72
N TYR A 139 -4.45 6.32 2.70
CA TYR A 139 -4.86 6.07 1.32
C TYR A 139 -4.55 4.64 0.87
N LEU A 140 -3.33 4.14 1.07
CA LEU A 140 -2.98 2.76 0.72
C LEU A 140 -3.85 1.74 1.46
N ARG A 141 -4.22 2.04 2.72
CA ARG A 141 -5.14 1.23 3.53
C ARG A 141 -6.57 1.20 3.00
N SER A 142 -6.98 2.21 2.25
CA SER A 142 -8.31 2.31 1.63
C SER A 142 -8.44 1.54 0.32
N LEU A 143 -7.32 1.09 -0.27
CA LEU A 143 -7.31 0.37 -1.55
C LEU A 143 -7.89 -1.06 -1.41
N PRO A 144 -8.39 -1.65 -2.50
CA PRO A 144 -8.70 -3.08 -2.52
C PRO A 144 -7.45 -3.92 -2.18
N PRO A 145 -7.54 -4.91 -1.28
CA PRO A 145 -6.43 -5.83 -1.02
C PRO A 145 -6.22 -6.75 -2.23
N VAL A 146 -4.96 -6.99 -2.57
CA VAL A 146 -4.58 -7.95 -3.62
C VAL A 146 -3.64 -8.97 -3.00
N ALA A 147 -4.00 -10.25 -3.03
CA ALA A 147 -3.12 -11.33 -2.59
C ALA A 147 -2.11 -11.66 -3.70
N GLN A 148 -0.88 -11.15 -3.59
CA GLN A 148 0.18 -11.35 -4.57
C GLN A 148 1.55 -11.52 -3.90
N THR A 149 2.07 -12.74 -3.93
CA THR A 149 3.45 -13.00 -3.50
C THR A 149 4.42 -12.64 -4.62
N ASN A 150 5.25 -11.63 -4.37
CA ASN A 150 6.29 -11.23 -5.32
C ASN A 150 7.60 -12.01 -5.07
N PRO A 151 8.37 -12.35 -6.12
CA PRO A 151 9.68 -12.98 -5.96
C PRO A 151 10.64 -12.12 -5.11
N PRO A 152 11.58 -12.74 -4.37
CA PRO A 152 12.57 -11.98 -3.62
C PRO A 152 13.53 -11.24 -4.56
N HIS A 153 14.23 -10.25 -4.02
CA HIS A 153 15.35 -9.62 -4.72
C HIS A 153 16.46 -10.65 -5.02
N LYS A 154 17.20 -10.42 -6.10
CA LYS A 154 18.42 -11.15 -6.43
C LYS A 154 19.58 -10.15 -6.47
N ILE A 155 20.15 -9.89 -5.30
CA ILE A 155 21.21 -8.90 -5.11
C ILE A 155 22.55 -9.63 -5.21
N SER A 156 23.48 -9.07 -5.97
CA SER A 156 24.79 -9.66 -6.19
C SER A 156 25.68 -9.45 -4.97
N SER A 157 26.47 -10.46 -4.62
CA SER A 157 27.53 -10.31 -3.62
C SER A 157 28.58 -9.27 -4.07
N PRO A 158 29.12 -8.41 -3.17
CA PRO A 158 28.90 -8.37 -1.72
C PRO A 158 27.74 -7.47 -1.27
N TYR A 159 26.95 -6.91 -2.20
CA TYR A 159 25.91 -5.92 -1.91
C TYR A 159 24.68 -6.49 -1.17
N ASP A 160 24.56 -7.81 -1.09
CA ASP A 160 23.53 -8.53 -0.34
C ASP A 160 23.74 -8.51 1.19
N ASN A 161 24.86 -7.95 1.66
CA ASN A 161 25.24 -7.90 3.07
C ASN A 161 24.67 -6.66 3.81
N GLN A 162 23.86 -6.88 4.85
CA GLN A 162 23.24 -5.81 5.66
C GLN A 162 24.25 -4.94 6.43
N PHE A 163 25.40 -5.46 6.84
CA PHE A 163 26.44 -4.67 7.50
C PHE A 163 27.12 -3.69 6.52
N LEU A 164 27.38 -4.13 5.28
CA LEU A 164 27.89 -3.23 4.25
C LEU A 164 26.87 -2.16 3.88
N LEU A 165 25.58 -2.51 3.81
CA LEU A 165 24.50 -1.54 3.62
C LEU A 165 24.42 -0.54 4.79
N PHE A 166 24.60 -1.01 6.02
CA PHE A 166 24.68 -0.13 7.19
C PHE A 166 25.84 0.87 7.07
N LEU A 167 27.06 0.42 6.74
CA LEU A 167 28.22 1.31 6.56
C LEU A 167 27.97 2.34 5.45
N TRP A 168 27.43 1.91 4.31
CA TRP A 168 27.03 2.83 3.24
C TRP A 168 26.05 3.88 3.76
N ARG A 169 25.01 3.45 4.48
CA ARG A 169 23.97 4.34 4.99
C ARG A 169 24.53 5.33 6.01
N THR A 170 25.45 4.93 6.89
CA THR A 170 26.10 5.85 7.84
C THR A 170 26.88 6.98 7.17
N GLN A 171 27.40 6.73 5.96
CA GLN A 171 28.17 7.72 5.22
C GLN A 171 27.30 8.63 4.35
N TYR A 172 26.25 8.08 3.71
CA TYR A 172 25.53 8.78 2.64
C TYR A 172 24.10 9.22 3.00
N PHE A 173 23.45 8.60 3.98
CA PHE A 173 22.08 8.96 4.34
C PHE A 173 22.04 10.14 5.32
N LYS A 174 21.40 11.23 4.88
CA LYS A 174 21.14 12.42 5.70
C LYS A 174 19.66 12.49 6.07
N GLU A 175 19.34 11.93 7.24
CA GLU A 175 18.00 11.95 7.79
C GLU A 175 17.47 13.38 8.00
N GLY A 176 16.18 13.57 7.78
CA GLY A 176 15.45 14.69 8.38
C GLY A 176 14.30 15.17 7.53
N VAL A 177 13.21 15.56 8.21
CA VAL A 177 12.01 16.15 7.61
C VAL A 177 12.35 17.50 6.99
N TYR A 178 11.67 17.83 5.89
CA TYR A 178 11.76 19.14 5.24
C TYR A 178 11.50 20.28 6.24
N GLN A 179 12.35 21.31 6.17
CA GLN A 179 12.23 22.50 6.99
C GLN A 179 11.84 23.68 6.11
N LEU A 180 10.81 24.41 6.53
CA LEU A 180 10.36 25.61 5.82
C LEU A 180 11.43 26.69 5.84
N ASP A 181 11.75 27.25 4.68
CA ASP A 181 12.55 28.46 4.58
C ASP A 181 11.62 29.67 4.77
N LYS A 182 11.74 30.33 5.93
CA LYS A 182 10.93 31.49 6.30
C LYS A 182 11.17 32.71 5.40
N SER A 183 12.26 32.72 4.63
CA SER A 183 12.55 33.79 3.66
C SER A 183 11.84 33.60 2.31
N LYS A 184 11.16 32.47 2.11
CA LYS A 184 10.50 32.07 0.87
C LYS A 184 8.99 32.04 1.03
N SER A 185 8.28 32.16 -0.09
CA SER A 185 6.82 32.01 -0.11
C SER A 185 6.39 30.57 0.16
N ASP A 186 5.12 30.40 0.53
CA ASP A 186 4.53 29.07 0.72
C ASP A 186 4.58 28.23 -0.57
N GLU A 187 4.33 28.86 -1.72
CA GLU A 187 4.41 28.21 -3.03
C GLU A 187 5.82 27.65 -3.31
N TRP A 188 6.85 28.42 -2.98
CA TRP A 188 8.23 28.00 -3.14
C TRP A 188 8.56 26.84 -2.20
N ASN A 189 8.17 26.94 -0.93
CA ASN A 189 8.39 25.89 0.07
C ASN A 189 7.67 24.60 -0.32
N ARG A 190 6.45 24.70 -0.86
CA ARG A 190 5.70 23.56 -1.39
C ARG A 190 6.43 22.89 -2.55
N GLY A 191 6.91 23.68 -3.53
CA GLY A 191 7.69 23.15 -4.66
C GLY A 191 8.97 22.47 -4.21
N SER A 192 9.72 23.13 -3.33
CA SER A 192 10.96 22.63 -2.73
C SER A 192 10.74 21.32 -1.97
N TYR A 193 9.67 21.22 -1.17
CA TYR A 193 9.27 20.00 -0.47
C TYR A 193 9.02 18.83 -1.42
N LEU A 194 8.27 19.04 -2.51
CA LEU A 194 7.98 18.00 -3.49
C LEU A 194 9.24 17.57 -4.26
N VAL A 195 10.08 18.53 -4.66
CA VAL A 195 11.33 18.30 -5.40
C VAL A 195 12.35 17.50 -4.58
N GLN A 196 12.49 17.82 -3.30
CA GLN A 196 13.43 17.15 -2.39
C GLN A 196 12.87 15.86 -1.75
N GLY A 197 11.55 15.74 -1.66
CA GLY A 197 10.85 14.63 -1.03
C GLY A 197 10.25 13.64 -2.04
N LEU A 198 8.92 13.57 -2.10
CA LEU A 198 8.19 12.54 -2.88
C LEU A 198 8.53 12.53 -4.38
N GLY A 199 8.73 13.70 -4.99
CA GLY A 199 9.13 13.78 -6.39
C GLY A 199 10.56 13.31 -6.64
N HIS A 200 11.37 13.17 -5.57
CA HIS A 200 12.75 12.68 -5.56
C HIS A 200 13.61 13.24 -6.72
N CYS A 201 13.31 14.47 -7.14
CA CYS A 201 13.91 15.08 -8.32
C CYS A 201 15.40 15.37 -8.06
N THR A 202 15.73 15.66 -6.80
CA THR A 202 17.10 15.91 -6.36
C THR A 202 18.03 14.70 -6.50
N ALA A 203 17.50 13.47 -6.57
CA ALA A 203 18.30 12.28 -6.78
C ALA A 203 19.09 12.33 -8.11
N CYS A 204 18.60 13.08 -9.09
CA CYS A 204 19.26 13.26 -10.39
C CYS A 204 19.61 14.71 -10.72
N HIS A 205 18.82 15.69 -10.24
CA HIS A 205 18.97 17.11 -10.59
C HIS A 205 19.68 17.94 -9.50
N THR A 206 20.65 17.36 -8.80
CA THR A 206 21.55 18.10 -7.88
C THR A 206 23.01 17.83 -8.19
N SER A 207 23.89 18.69 -7.67
CA SER A 207 25.33 18.49 -7.75
C SER A 207 25.74 17.22 -6.99
N ARG A 208 26.37 16.29 -7.69
CA ARG A 208 26.97 15.09 -7.12
C ARG A 208 28.37 15.39 -6.58
N ASN A 209 28.76 14.76 -5.48
CA ASN A 209 30.11 14.93 -4.93
C ASN A 209 31.10 14.00 -5.69
N VAL A 210 32.38 14.00 -5.32
CA VAL A 210 33.42 13.18 -5.99
C VAL A 210 33.19 11.67 -5.87
N LEU A 211 32.28 11.24 -4.99
CA LEU A 211 31.86 9.85 -4.80
C LEU A 211 30.49 9.54 -5.45
N GLY A 212 29.90 10.52 -6.15
CA GLY A 212 28.61 10.39 -6.85
C GLY A 212 27.42 11.00 -6.13
#